data_AF-A0A7R8WWI6-F1
#
_entry.id   AF-A0A7R8WWI6-F1
#
_cell.length_a   1.000
_cell.length_b   1.000
_cell.length_c   1.000
_cell.angle_alpha   90.00
_cell.angle_beta   90.00
_cell.angle_gamma   90.00
#
_symmetry.space_group_name_H-M   'P 1'
#
loop_
_entity.id
_entity.type
_entity.pdbx_description
1 polymer ?
#
loop_
_entity_poly.entity_id
_entity_poly.type
_entity_poly.pdbx_seq_one_letter_code
_entity_poly.pdbx_strand_id
1 'polypeptide(L)'
;MAGETLGLVGPSGSGKSSLLMLMGGLEQVTSGKITSLGQELSAMNEDQLAYFRRDHMGVVFQSFHLIPTMTALENVATPLELAGEADAFDRAAAELEAVGLGSRMDHYPSQMSGGEQQRVALARASAPRPKILLADEPTGNLDATNGGAIMNLLFDLRDKHGATLIMVTHASDLAARCDRVITLNDGRIA
;
A
#
# COMPACT_ATOMS: atom_id res chain seq x y z
N MET A 1 -7.87 15.48 -4.30
CA MET A 1 -8.92 15.47 -3.27
C MET A 1 -8.48 14.45 -2.22
N ALA A 2 -8.64 14.77 -0.94
CA ALA A 2 -8.19 13.89 0.14
C ALA A 2 -9.30 12.89 0.49
N GLY A 3 -8.95 11.65 0.78
CA GLY A 3 -9.92 10.62 1.15
C GLY A 3 -10.80 10.16 -0.01
N GLU A 4 -10.28 10.15 -1.25
CA GLU A 4 -10.90 9.49 -2.41
C GLU A 4 -10.19 8.17 -2.72
N THR A 5 -10.86 7.28 -3.45
CA THR A 5 -10.32 6.03 -3.97
C THR A 5 -10.21 6.08 -5.50
N LEU A 6 -9.05 5.69 -6.02
CA LEU A 6 -8.75 5.67 -7.44
C LEU A 6 -8.28 4.28 -7.87
N GLY A 7 -9.01 3.67 -8.81
CA GLY A 7 -8.61 2.45 -9.50
C GLY A 7 -7.89 2.76 -10.82
N LEU A 8 -6.70 2.18 -11.01
CA LEU A 8 -5.96 2.17 -12.27
C LEU A 8 -6.15 0.80 -12.93
N VAL A 9 -6.79 0.79 -14.11
CA VAL A 9 -7.11 -0.44 -14.86
C VAL A 9 -6.53 -0.38 -16.27
N GLY A 10 -6.40 -1.54 -16.92
CA GLY A 10 -5.89 -1.63 -18.28
C GLY A 10 -5.08 -2.92 -18.52
N PRO A 11 -4.72 -3.21 -19.78
CA PRO A 11 -3.97 -4.42 -20.15
C PRO A 11 -2.65 -4.58 -19.39
N SER A 12 -2.12 -5.81 -19.33
CA SER A 12 -0.74 -6.00 -18.82
C SER A 12 0.25 -5.20 -19.68
N GLY A 13 1.25 -4.59 -19.06
CA GLY A 13 2.22 -3.74 -19.74
C GLY A 13 1.73 -2.32 -20.12
N SER A 14 0.50 -1.92 -19.76
CA SER A 14 0.00 -0.58 -20.13
C SER A 14 0.58 0.60 -19.34
N GLY A 15 1.47 0.33 -18.38
CA GLY A 15 2.15 1.35 -17.57
C GLY A 15 1.52 1.64 -16.18
N LYS A 16 0.55 0.83 -15.73
CA LYS A 16 -0.17 1.02 -14.45
C LYS A 16 0.76 1.04 -13.23
N SER A 17 1.55 -0.03 -13.07
CA SER A 17 2.47 -0.15 -11.93
C SER A 17 3.56 0.93 -11.99
N SER A 18 4.12 1.22 -13.17
CA SER A 18 5.06 2.34 -13.34
C SER A 18 4.43 3.68 -12.93
N LEU A 19 3.18 3.96 -13.34
CA LEU A 19 2.48 5.18 -12.92
C LEU A 19 2.27 5.22 -11.41
N LEU A 20 1.91 4.10 -10.79
CA LEU A 20 1.78 4.00 -9.32
C LEU A 20 3.12 4.25 -8.62
N MET A 21 4.22 3.67 -9.11
CA MET A 21 5.57 3.87 -8.55
C MET A 21 6.03 5.33 -8.67
N LEU A 22 5.76 5.97 -9.82
CA LEU A 22 6.01 7.39 -10.01
C LEU A 22 5.20 8.26 -9.04
N MET A 23 3.90 7.96 -8.85
CA MET A 23 3.05 8.65 -7.86
C MET A 23 3.56 8.51 -6.43
N GLY A 24 4.17 7.36 -6.10
CA GLY A 24 4.78 7.07 -4.81
C GLY A 24 6.19 7.62 -4.62
N GLY A 25 6.78 8.24 -5.64
CA GLY A 25 8.19 8.64 -5.59
C GLY A 25 9.16 7.47 -5.41
N LEU A 26 8.77 6.27 -5.87
CA LEU A 26 9.60 5.06 -5.88
C LEU A 26 10.42 4.95 -7.18
N GLU A 27 9.95 5.60 -8.23
CA GLU A 27 10.68 5.81 -9.49
C GLU A 27 10.77 7.31 -9.80
N GLN A 28 11.81 7.71 -10.52
CA GLN A 28 11.97 9.09 -10.98
C GLN A 28 11.36 9.30 -12.37
N VAL A 29 10.76 10.47 -12.54
CA VAL A 29 10.16 10.90 -13.80
C VAL A 29 11.25 11.29 -14.79
N THR A 30 11.14 10.84 -16.04
CA THR A 30 12.06 11.30 -17.11
C THR A 30 11.77 12.75 -17.50
N SER A 31 10.50 13.13 -17.54
CA SER A 31 10.05 14.50 -17.81
C SER A 31 8.68 14.77 -17.18
N GLY A 32 8.33 16.04 -17.02
CA GLY A 32 7.09 16.46 -16.37
C GLY A 32 7.28 16.72 -14.87
N LYS A 33 6.16 16.90 -14.17
CA LYS A 33 6.15 17.29 -12.76
C LYS A 33 5.15 16.43 -11.99
N ILE A 34 5.56 15.96 -10.81
CA ILE A 34 4.69 15.24 -9.88
C ILE A 34 4.57 16.07 -8.61
N THR A 35 3.34 16.40 -8.24
CA THR A 35 3.03 17.08 -6.98
C THR A 35 2.13 16.22 -6.12
N SER A 36 2.49 16.06 -4.84
CA SER A 36 1.70 15.35 -3.85
C SER A 36 1.72 16.13 -2.53
N LEU A 37 0.56 16.27 -1.90
CA LEU A 37 0.41 16.96 -0.60
C LEU A 37 1.03 18.38 -0.57
N GLY A 38 0.96 19.10 -1.69
CA GLY A 38 1.52 20.45 -1.83
C GLY A 38 3.04 20.49 -2.07
N GLN A 39 3.70 19.34 -2.18
CA GLN A 39 5.14 19.21 -2.41
C GLN A 39 5.42 18.69 -3.82
N GLU A 40 6.52 19.14 -4.43
CA GLU A 40 6.95 18.66 -5.75
C GLU A 40 7.95 17.50 -5.61
N LEU A 41 7.49 16.28 -5.88
CA LEU A 41 8.31 15.07 -5.75
C LEU A 41 9.40 15.01 -6.83
N SER A 42 9.13 15.52 -8.03
CA SER A 42 10.09 15.54 -9.16
C SER A 42 11.34 16.39 -8.90
N ALA A 43 11.31 17.27 -7.89
CA ALA A 43 12.44 18.11 -7.50
C ALA A 43 13.20 17.58 -6.26
N MET A 44 12.71 16.50 -5.65
CA MET A 44 13.33 15.91 -4.46
C MET A 44 14.48 14.97 -4.83
N ASN A 45 15.52 14.95 -3.99
CA ASN A 45 16.52 13.89 -4.02
C ASN A 45 16.01 12.63 -3.28
N GLU A 46 16.78 11.54 -3.30
CA GLU A 46 16.35 10.27 -2.71
C GLU A 46 16.08 10.35 -1.20
N ASP A 47 16.91 11.07 -0.44
CA ASP A 47 16.69 11.21 1.01
C ASP A 47 15.38 11.96 1.30
N GLN A 48 15.10 13.02 0.55
CA GLN A 48 13.85 13.78 0.65
C GLN A 48 12.64 12.93 0.27
N LEU A 49 12.74 12.11 -0.78
CA LEU A 49 11.70 11.16 -1.15
C LEU A 49 11.50 10.09 -0.07
N ALA A 50 12.57 9.59 0.55
CA ALA A 50 12.48 8.63 1.64
C ALA A 50 11.73 9.18 2.84
N TYR A 51 12.04 10.41 3.27
CA TYR A 51 11.29 11.09 4.35
C TYR A 51 9.84 11.34 3.96
N PHE A 52 9.59 11.81 2.73
CA PHE A 52 8.23 12.02 2.23
C PHE A 52 7.40 10.74 2.26
N ARG A 53 7.96 9.62 1.78
CA ARG A 53 7.30 8.31 1.78
C ARG A 53 7.02 7.85 3.21
N ARG A 54 8.03 7.89 4.08
CA ARG A 54 7.91 7.50 5.50
C ARG A 54 6.77 8.25 6.20
N ASP A 55 6.65 9.55 5.97
CA ASP A 55 5.72 10.40 6.73
C ASP A 55 4.29 10.40 6.14
N HIS A 56 4.12 10.00 4.88
CA HIS A 56 2.87 10.25 4.15
C HIS A 56 2.31 9.08 3.36
N MET A 57 3.09 8.04 3.07
CA MET A 57 2.72 6.98 2.13
C MET A 57 2.87 5.58 2.74
N GLY A 58 1.82 4.78 2.62
CA GLY A 58 1.89 3.34 2.81
C GLY A 58 1.80 2.64 1.46
N VAL A 59 2.58 1.58 1.27
CA VAL A 59 2.63 0.86 0.00
C VAL A 59 2.41 -0.63 0.22
N VAL A 60 1.53 -1.20 -0.59
CA VAL A 60 1.16 -2.62 -0.59
C VAL A 60 1.43 -3.15 -2.00
N PHE A 61 2.15 -4.26 -2.10
CA PHE A 61 2.49 -4.89 -3.37
C PHE A 61 1.86 -6.28 -3.46
N GLN A 62 1.76 -6.80 -4.68
CA GLN A 62 1.33 -8.18 -4.97
C GLN A 62 2.25 -9.20 -4.29
N SER A 63 3.56 -9.00 -4.39
CA SER A 63 4.55 -9.71 -3.59
C SER A 63 4.64 -9.03 -2.23
N PHE A 64 4.33 -9.74 -1.16
CA PHE A 64 4.15 -9.17 0.19
C PHE A 64 5.36 -8.35 0.69
N HIS A 65 6.56 -8.64 0.16
CA HIS A 65 7.83 -8.01 0.50
C HIS A 65 8.06 -7.91 2.01
N LEU A 66 7.63 -8.94 2.76
CA LEU A 66 7.92 -9.05 4.18
C LEU A 66 9.39 -9.40 4.38
N ILE A 67 9.99 -8.89 5.45
CA ILE A 67 11.36 -9.21 5.86
C ILE A 67 11.33 -10.63 6.46
N PRO A 68 11.97 -11.64 5.83
CA PRO A 68 11.78 -13.05 6.21
C PRO A 68 12.32 -13.40 7.60
N THR A 69 13.27 -12.61 8.10
CA THR A 69 13.92 -12.80 9.41
C THR A 69 13.23 -12.03 10.53
N MET A 70 12.11 -11.38 10.25
CA MET A 70 11.31 -10.63 11.21
C MET A 70 9.95 -11.31 11.37
N THR A 71 9.42 -11.28 12.58
CA THR A 71 8.04 -11.68 12.91
C THR A 71 7.02 -10.75 12.25
N ALA A 72 5.74 -11.11 12.29
CA ALA A 72 4.65 -10.25 11.83
C ALA A 72 4.65 -8.91 12.57
N LEU A 73 4.85 -8.92 13.89
CA LEU A 73 4.92 -7.71 14.71
C LEU A 73 6.08 -6.80 14.31
N GLU A 74 7.29 -7.36 14.17
CA GLU A 74 8.48 -6.61 13.75
C GLU A 74 8.34 -6.04 12.33
N ASN A 75 7.75 -6.80 11.40
CA ASN A 75 7.47 -6.31 10.05
C ASN A 75 6.56 -5.08 10.05
N VAL A 76 5.52 -5.07 10.89
CA VAL A 76 4.58 -3.95 11.01
C VAL A 76 5.18 -2.78 11.78
N ALA A 77 6.03 -3.04 12.78
CA ALA A 77 6.72 -2.02 13.57
C ALA A 77 7.84 -1.31 12.79
N THR A 78 8.50 -1.99 11.85
CA THR A 78 9.66 -1.47 11.08
C THR A 78 9.47 -0.03 10.56
N PRO A 79 8.40 0.34 9.82
CA PRO A 79 8.24 1.71 9.34
C PRO A 79 8.07 2.74 10.46
N LEU A 80 7.51 2.36 11.60
CA LEU A 80 7.34 3.22 12.77
C LEU A 80 8.68 3.42 13.50
N GLU A 81 9.48 2.36 13.62
CA GLU A 81 10.84 2.44 14.17
C GLU A 81 11.72 3.37 13.33
N LEU A 82 11.65 3.26 11.99
CA LEU A 82 12.35 4.16 11.06
C LEU A 82 11.85 5.61 11.15
N ALA A 83 10.61 5.84 11.61
CA ALA A 83 10.07 7.15 11.91
C ALA A 83 10.45 7.65 13.32
N GLY A 84 11.05 6.82 14.16
CA GLY A 84 11.43 7.17 15.53
C GLY A 84 10.25 7.20 16.51
N GLU A 85 9.17 6.50 16.19
CA GLU A 85 7.95 6.47 17.02
C GLU A 85 8.17 5.61 18.26
N ALA A 86 7.98 6.20 19.45
CA ALA A 86 8.22 5.51 20.72
C ALA A 86 7.23 4.37 21.00
N ASP A 87 6.03 4.43 20.41
CA ASP A 87 4.94 3.46 20.54
C ASP A 87 4.86 2.50 19.33
N ALA A 88 5.97 2.33 18.60
CA ALA A 88 6.04 1.53 17.36
C ALA A 88 5.40 0.14 17.50
N PHE A 89 5.77 -0.61 18.54
CA PHE A 89 5.27 -1.98 18.77
C PHE A 89 3.80 -2.01 19.19
N ASP A 90 3.36 -1.05 20.01
CA ASP A 90 1.96 -0.97 20.45
C ASP A 90 1.02 -0.65 19.27
N ARG A 91 1.42 0.28 18.40
CA ARG A 91 0.70 0.59 17.15
C ARG A 91 0.71 -0.61 16.20
N ALA A 92 1.84 -1.28 16.06
CA ALA A 92 1.95 -2.47 15.22
C ALA A 92 1.04 -3.61 15.68
N ALA A 93 0.99 -3.85 17.00
CA ALA A 93 0.09 -4.82 17.60
C ALA A 93 -1.38 -4.48 17.33
N ALA A 94 -1.79 -3.22 17.52
CA ALA A 94 -3.15 -2.77 17.26
C ALA A 94 -3.56 -2.91 15.78
N GLU A 95 -2.64 -2.68 14.84
CA GLU A 95 -2.93 -2.89 13.42
C GLU A 95 -3.00 -4.38 13.05
N LEU A 96 -2.16 -5.23 13.66
CA LEU A 96 -2.27 -6.68 13.50
C LEU A 96 -3.58 -7.22 14.04
N GLU A 97 -4.07 -6.70 15.18
CA GLU A 97 -5.41 -7.02 15.69
C GLU A 97 -6.50 -6.58 14.71
N ALA A 98 -6.40 -5.37 14.15
CA ALA A 98 -7.39 -4.84 13.20
C ALA A 98 -7.50 -5.70 11.93
N VAL A 99 -6.42 -6.35 11.51
CA VAL A 99 -6.42 -7.30 10.38
C VAL A 99 -6.62 -8.76 10.83
N GLY A 100 -7.01 -9.01 12.07
CA GLY A 100 -7.34 -10.36 12.56
C GLY A 100 -6.14 -11.28 12.77
N LEU A 101 -4.95 -10.72 13.00
CA LEU A 101 -3.68 -11.43 13.23
C LEU A 101 -3.13 -11.28 14.65
N GLY A 102 -3.96 -10.89 15.62
CA GLY A 102 -3.50 -10.70 17.00
C GLY A 102 -2.85 -11.94 17.63
N SER A 103 -3.29 -13.14 17.30
CA SER A 103 -2.70 -14.41 17.76
C SER A 103 -1.49 -14.88 16.93
N ARG A 104 -1.11 -14.13 15.91
CA ARG A 104 -0.05 -14.48 14.94
C ARG A 104 1.14 -13.52 14.98
N MET A 105 1.19 -12.58 15.93
CA MET A 105 2.20 -11.53 16.04
C MET A 105 3.65 -12.07 15.99
N ASP A 106 3.92 -13.20 16.65
CA ASP A 106 5.27 -13.79 16.75
C ASP A 106 5.64 -14.72 15.57
N HIS A 107 4.78 -14.87 14.57
CA HIS A 107 5.06 -15.76 13.44
C HIS A 107 5.96 -15.10 12.41
N TYR A 108 6.94 -15.83 11.91
CA TYR A 108 7.73 -15.46 10.74
C TYR A 108 6.92 -15.66 9.44
N PRO A 109 7.22 -14.95 8.35
CA PRO A 109 6.53 -15.10 7.07
C PRO A 109 6.45 -16.55 6.56
N SER A 110 7.49 -17.35 6.79
CA SER A 110 7.54 -18.77 6.40
C SER A 110 6.52 -19.66 7.13
N GLN A 111 5.95 -19.19 8.23
CA GLN A 111 4.95 -19.88 9.05
C GLN A 111 3.51 -19.41 8.74
N MET A 112 3.36 -18.49 7.79
CA MET A 112 2.08 -17.83 7.47
C MET A 112 1.62 -18.20 6.06
N SER A 113 0.32 -18.39 5.89
CA SER A 113 -0.32 -18.49 4.57
C SER A 113 -0.17 -17.20 3.77
N GLY A 114 -0.35 -17.25 2.44
CA GLY A 114 -0.29 -16.05 1.60
C GLY A 114 -1.30 -14.97 2.00
N GLY A 115 -2.52 -15.36 2.39
CA GLY A 115 -3.52 -14.43 2.91
C GLY A 115 -3.11 -13.79 4.24
N GLU A 116 -2.51 -14.54 5.16
CA GLU A 116 -1.94 -14.00 6.39
C GLU A 116 -0.78 -13.02 6.10
N GLN A 117 0.14 -13.38 5.19
CA GLN A 117 1.23 -12.49 4.79
C GLN A 117 0.74 -11.19 4.14
N GLN A 118 -0.31 -11.26 3.31
CA GLN A 118 -0.93 -10.07 2.73
C GLN A 118 -1.54 -9.17 3.81
N ARG A 119 -2.18 -9.74 4.84
CA ARG A 119 -2.71 -8.97 5.97
C ARG A 119 -1.60 -8.31 6.80
N VAL A 120 -0.46 -8.96 6.99
CA VAL A 120 0.73 -8.32 7.58
C VAL A 120 1.21 -7.15 6.72
N ALA A 121 1.27 -7.33 5.39
CA ALA A 121 1.67 -6.26 4.47
C ALA A 121 0.70 -5.06 4.51
N LEU A 122 -0.61 -5.31 4.61
CA LEU A 122 -1.63 -4.27 4.82
C LEU A 122 -1.43 -3.53 6.14
N ALA A 123 -1.29 -4.26 7.26
CA ALA A 123 -1.05 -3.68 8.58
C ALA A 123 0.23 -2.84 8.60
N ARG A 124 1.31 -3.31 7.97
CA ARG A 124 2.57 -2.57 7.84
C ARG A 124 2.39 -1.26 7.08
N ALA A 125 1.62 -1.28 6.00
CA ALA A 125 1.34 -0.07 5.21
C ALA A 125 0.42 0.91 5.94
N SER A 126 -0.54 0.44 6.75
CA SER A 126 -1.48 1.29 7.49
C SER A 126 -0.95 1.80 8.82
N ALA A 127 0.00 1.11 9.47
CA ALA A 127 0.46 1.45 10.82
C ALA A 127 1.01 2.87 11.00
N PRO A 128 1.78 3.44 10.04
CA PRO A 128 2.15 4.86 10.08
C PRO A 128 0.98 5.84 9.98
N ARG A 129 -0.22 5.34 9.65
CA ARG A 129 -1.45 6.11 9.35
C ARG A 129 -1.20 7.11 8.21
N PRO A 130 -0.77 6.61 7.05
CA PRO A 130 -0.36 7.47 5.95
C PRO A 130 -1.57 8.23 5.37
N LYS A 131 -1.29 9.37 4.76
CA LYS A 131 -2.31 10.15 4.02
C LYS A 131 -2.68 9.48 2.70
N ILE A 132 -1.78 8.67 2.14
CA ILE A 132 -1.94 7.98 0.87
C ILE A 132 -1.56 6.51 1.03
N LEU A 133 -2.46 5.61 0.63
CA LEU A 133 -2.19 4.20 0.43
C LEU A 133 -2.05 3.91 -1.06
N LEU A 134 -0.95 3.30 -1.43
CA LEU A 134 -0.68 2.82 -2.79
C LEU A 134 -0.76 1.30 -2.78
N ALA A 135 -1.55 0.70 -3.67
CA ALA A 135 -1.69 -0.74 -3.75
C ALA A 135 -1.45 -1.25 -5.19
N ASP A 136 -0.40 -2.02 -5.41
CA ASP A 136 -0.10 -2.64 -6.70
C ASP A 136 -0.56 -4.10 -6.68
N GLU A 137 -1.72 -4.37 -7.30
CA GLU A 137 -2.34 -5.69 -7.36
C GLU A 137 -2.40 -6.42 -6.00
N PRO A 138 -3.04 -5.82 -4.97
CA PRO A 138 -3.01 -6.31 -3.59
C PRO A 138 -3.65 -7.69 -3.39
N THR A 139 -4.28 -8.27 -4.41
CA THR A 139 -4.90 -9.59 -4.39
C THR A 139 -4.37 -10.54 -5.46
N GLY A 140 -3.37 -10.15 -6.25
CA GLY A 140 -2.93 -10.92 -7.43
C GLY A 140 -2.38 -12.31 -7.13
N ASN A 141 -1.90 -12.54 -5.90
CA ASN A 141 -1.34 -13.82 -5.44
C ASN A 141 -2.29 -14.65 -4.58
N LEU A 142 -3.58 -14.32 -4.52
CA LEU A 142 -4.56 -14.94 -3.64
C LEU A 142 -5.70 -15.60 -4.42
N ASP A 143 -6.30 -16.65 -3.85
CA ASP A 143 -7.57 -17.18 -4.36
C ASP A 143 -8.71 -16.15 -4.21
N ALA A 144 -9.81 -16.37 -4.93
CA ALA A 144 -10.93 -15.42 -4.98
C ALA A 144 -11.55 -15.12 -3.60
N THR A 145 -11.64 -16.12 -2.72
CA THR A 145 -12.23 -15.97 -1.38
C THR A 145 -11.33 -15.10 -0.49
N ASN A 146 -10.04 -15.40 -0.46
CA ASN A 146 -9.05 -14.63 0.27
C ASN A 146 -8.90 -13.21 -0.32
N GLY A 147 -8.95 -13.09 -1.64
CA GLY A 147 -8.93 -11.80 -2.35
C GLY A 147 -10.03 -10.87 -1.87
N GLY A 148 -11.28 -11.32 -1.83
CA GLY A 148 -12.41 -10.49 -1.37
C GLY A 148 -12.26 -10.01 0.08
N ALA A 149 -11.76 -10.86 0.98
CA ALA A 149 -11.50 -10.48 2.38
C ALA A 149 -10.39 -9.42 2.49
N ILE A 150 -9.30 -9.57 1.72
CA ILE A 150 -8.21 -8.58 1.66
C ILE A 150 -8.69 -7.25 1.11
N MET A 151 -9.55 -7.26 0.09
CA MET A 151 -10.13 -6.03 -0.45
C MET A 151 -10.93 -5.30 0.61
N ASN A 152 -11.80 -5.99 1.35
CA ASN A 152 -12.57 -5.37 2.43
C ASN A 152 -11.65 -4.74 3.48
N LEU A 153 -10.63 -5.48 3.93
CA LEU A 153 -9.64 -4.95 4.88
C LEU A 153 -8.92 -3.70 4.36
N LEU A 154 -8.55 -3.66 3.08
CA LEU A 154 -7.88 -2.50 2.48
C LEU A 154 -8.78 -1.25 2.51
N PHE A 155 -10.06 -1.39 2.15
CA PHE A 155 -11.03 -0.27 2.23
C PHE A 155 -11.32 0.11 3.69
N ASP A 156 -11.47 -0.85 4.59
CA ASP A 156 -11.71 -0.60 6.01
C ASP A 156 -10.54 0.17 6.66
N LEU A 157 -9.29 -0.21 6.36
CA LEU A 157 -8.10 0.51 6.81
C LEU A 157 -8.03 1.92 6.25
N ARG A 158 -8.34 2.07 4.95
CA ARG A 158 -8.45 3.38 4.30
C ARG A 158 -9.46 4.26 5.02
N ASP A 159 -10.66 3.76 5.30
CA ASP A 159 -11.74 4.51 5.95
C ASP A 159 -11.42 4.82 7.42
N LYS A 160 -10.90 3.84 8.16
CA LYS A 160 -10.44 3.98 9.55
C LYS A 160 -9.43 5.11 9.71
N HIS A 161 -8.53 5.29 8.73
CA HIS A 161 -7.46 6.29 8.79
C HIS A 161 -7.73 7.55 7.95
N GLY A 162 -8.83 7.59 7.20
CA GLY A 162 -9.15 8.71 6.31
C GLY A 162 -8.12 8.90 5.18
N ALA A 163 -7.48 7.83 4.73
CA ALA A 163 -6.45 7.88 3.70
C ALA A 163 -7.05 8.01 2.29
N THR A 164 -6.31 8.60 1.35
CA THR A 164 -6.56 8.42 -0.08
C THR A 164 -6.02 7.06 -0.50
N LEU A 165 -6.79 6.28 -1.26
CA LEU A 165 -6.33 5.00 -1.81
C LEU A 165 -6.15 5.10 -3.33
N ILE A 166 -4.97 4.75 -3.82
CA ILE A 166 -4.71 4.57 -5.25
C ILE A 166 -4.28 3.14 -5.45
N MET A 167 -4.95 2.43 -6.36
CA MET A 167 -4.72 1.01 -6.54
C MET A 167 -4.71 0.59 -8.00
N VAL A 168 -3.75 -0.25 -8.35
CA VAL A 168 -3.69 -0.98 -9.62
C VAL A 168 -4.42 -2.30 -9.44
N THR A 169 -5.33 -2.63 -10.35
CA THR A 169 -6.01 -3.92 -10.33
C THR A 169 -6.42 -4.37 -11.73
N HIS A 170 -6.51 -5.70 -11.89
CA HIS A 170 -7.18 -6.36 -13.00
C HIS A 170 -8.60 -6.82 -12.66
N ALA A 171 -9.00 -6.76 -11.39
CA ALA A 171 -10.30 -7.18 -10.89
C ALA A 171 -11.33 -6.04 -11.09
N SER A 172 -12.31 -6.27 -11.97
CA SER A 172 -13.31 -5.27 -12.37
C SER A 172 -14.27 -4.90 -11.24
N ASP A 173 -14.61 -5.88 -10.41
CA ASP A 173 -15.38 -5.72 -9.18
C ASP A 173 -14.67 -4.79 -8.17
N LEU A 174 -13.34 -4.92 -8.05
CA LEU A 174 -12.56 -4.04 -7.19
C LEU A 174 -12.47 -2.61 -7.74
N ALA A 175 -12.23 -2.48 -9.05
CA ALA A 175 -12.24 -1.18 -9.70
C ALA A 175 -13.59 -0.47 -9.55
N ALA A 176 -14.70 -1.21 -9.64
CA ALA A 176 -16.06 -0.68 -9.49
C ALA A 176 -16.38 -0.14 -8.08
N ARG A 177 -15.59 -0.50 -7.06
CA ARG A 177 -15.70 0.05 -5.71
C ARG A 177 -14.98 1.38 -5.53
N CYS A 178 -14.14 1.78 -6.48
CA CYS A 178 -13.42 3.04 -6.39
C CYS A 178 -14.31 4.23 -6.77
N ASP A 179 -14.11 5.37 -6.12
CA ASP A 179 -14.79 6.63 -6.45
C ASP A 179 -14.50 7.05 -7.89
N ARG A 180 -13.28 6.72 -8.36
CA ARG A 180 -12.82 6.99 -9.72
C ARG A 180 -12.09 5.79 -10.29
N VAL A 181 -12.25 5.59 -11.60
CA VAL A 181 -11.48 4.61 -12.36
C VAL A 181 -10.82 5.32 -13.54
N ILE A 182 -9.51 5.11 -13.70
CA ILE A 182 -8.73 5.58 -14.84
C ILE A 182 -8.23 4.36 -15.60
N THR A 183 -8.48 4.34 -16.91
CA THR A 183 -8.00 3.30 -17.80
C THR A 183 -6.70 3.74 -18.47
N LEU A 184 -5.68 2.90 -18.39
CA LEU A 184 -4.41 3.08 -19.09
C LEU A 184 -4.31 2.11 -20.27
N ASN A 185 -3.91 2.65 -21.42
CA ASN A 185 -3.57 1.88 -22.61
C ASN A 185 -2.29 2.43 -23.24
N ASP A 186 -1.30 1.57 -23.47
CA ASP A 186 0.01 1.91 -24.06
C ASP A 186 0.66 3.19 -23.49
N GLY A 187 0.68 3.31 -22.15
CA GLY A 187 1.28 4.45 -21.45
C GLY A 187 0.47 5.75 -21.51
N ARG A 188 -0.79 5.69 -21.94
CA ARG A 188 -1.69 6.85 -22.04
C ARG A 188 -2.97 6.62 -21.25
N ILE A 189 -3.53 7.70 -20.73
CA ILE A 189 -4.89 7.70 -20.18
C ILE A 189 -5.87 7.64 -21.37
N ALA A 190 -6.73 6.64 -21.36
CA ALA A 190 -7.73 6.38 -22.40
C ALA A 190 -9.03 7.16 -22.17
#